data_AF-A0A1H0M7S9-F1
#
_entry.id   AF-A0A1H0M7S9-F1
#
_cell.length_a   1.000
_cell.length_b   1.000
_cell.length_c   1.000
_cell.angle_alpha   90.00
_cell.angle_beta   90.00
_cell.angle_gamma   90.00
#
_symmetry.space_group_name_H-M   'P 1'
#
loop_
_entity.id
_entity.type
_entity.pdbx_description
1 polymer ?
#
loop_
_entity_poly.entity_id
_entity_poly.type
_entity_poly.pdbx_seq_one_letter_code
_entity_poly.pdbx_strand_id
1 'polypeptide(L)' 'MELNDTQSALILEVTNEGEISVEIATKNFETLASALCQAIAAKLVNDEDFQNDLMEMIDMDE' A
#
# COMPACT_ATOMS: atom_id res chain seq x y z
N MET A 1 -2.47 -12.32 -10.56
CA MET A 1 -2.91 -13.18 -9.43
C MET A 1 -4.39 -12.96 -9.24
N GLU A 2 -5.19 -14.00 -8.97
CA GLU A 2 -6.61 -13.84 -8.68
C GLU A 2 -6.84 -13.89 -7.17
N LEU A 3 -7.37 -12.82 -6.59
CA LEU A 3 -7.71 -12.74 -5.16
C LEU A 3 -9.05 -13.43 -4.91
N ASN A 4 -9.22 -14.01 -3.71
CA ASN A 4 -10.53 -14.47 -3.23
C ASN A 4 -11.23 -13.40 -2.38
N ASP A 5 -12.48 -13.65 -1.97
CA ASP A 5 -13.32 -12.67 -1.26
C ASP A 5 -12.81 -12.25 0.12
N THR A 6 -11.88 -13.00 0.70
CA THR A 6 -11.26 -12.70 2.01
C THR A 6 -9.87 -12.12 1.88
N GLN A 7 -9.38 -11.93 0.64
CA GLN A 7 -8.06 -11.41 0.35
C GLN A 7 -8.15 -9.98 -0.18
N SER A 8 -7.14 -9.19 0.17
CA SER A 8 -6.92 -7.86 -0.39
C SER A 8 -5.42 -7.65 -0.49
N ALA A 9 -5.00 -6.87 -1.49
CA ALA A 9 -3.60 -6.60 -1.73
C ALA A 9 -3.39 -5.09 -1.90
N LEU A 10 -2.28 -4.60 -1.36
CA LEU A 10 -1.72 -3.31 -1.72
C LEU A 10 -0.80 -3.53 -2.91
N ILE A 11 -1.01 -2.75 -3.96
CA ILE A 11 -0.17 -2.73 -5.15
C ILE A 11 0.56 -1.39 -5.11
N LEU A 12 1.88 -1.45 -5.01
CA LEU A 12 2.75 -0.28 -5.08
C LEU A 12 3.40 -0.25 -6.45
N GLU A 13 3.36 0.91 -7.10
CA GLU A 13 4.03 1.16 -8.37
C GLU A 13 4.88 2.42 -8.23
N VAL A 14 6.14 2.36 -8.65
CA VAL A 14 6.97 3.56 -8.80
C VAL A 14 6.68 4.13 -10.18
N THR A 15 6.14 5.35 -10.21
CA THR A 15 5.79 6.03 -11.46
C THR A 15 7.06 6.46 -12.21
N ASN A 16 6.90 6.90 -13.46
CA ASN A 16 8.02 7.42 -14.26
C ASN A 16 8.68 8.68 -13.65
N GLU A 17 8.01 9.34 -12.70
CA GLU A 17 8.51 10.51 -11.98
C GLU A 17 9.25 10.13 -10.68
N GLY A 18 9.33 8.83 -10.38
CA GLY A 18 9.93 8.32 -9.15
C GLY A 18 9.01 8.37 -7.93
N GLU A 19 7.74 8.73 -8.11
CA GLU A 19 6.74 8.78 -7.04
C GLU A 19 6.13 7.40 -6.80
N ILE A 20 5.66 7.13 -5.57
CA ILE A 20 4.96 5.88 -5.24
C ILE A 20 3.45 6.08 -5.44
N SER A 21 2.88 5.32 -6.36
CA SER A 21 1.44 5.10 -6.48
C SER A 21 1.02 3.90 -5.63
N VAL A 22 -0.13 4.01 -4.97
CA VAL A 22 -0.69 2.94 -4.13
C VAL A 22 -2.12 2.64 -4.58
N GLU A 23 -2.35 1.38 -4.97
CA GLU A 23 -3.66 0.86 -5.32
C GLU A 23 -4.08 -0.29 -4.40
N ILE A 24 -5.39 -0.49 -4.27
CA ILE A 24 -5.96 -1.60 -3.50
C ILE A 24 -6.69 -2.54 -4.45
N ALA A 25 -6.19 -3.76 -4.57
CA ALA A 25 -6.89 -4.83 -5.26
C ALA A 25 -7.69 -5.66 -4.26
N THR A 26 -9.00 -5.75 -4.47
CA THR A 26 -9.89 -6.61 -3.66
C THR A 26 -11.15 -6.97 -4.46
N LYS A 27 -11.73 -8.13 -4.15
CA LYS A 27 -13.08 -8.51 -4.63
C LYS A 27 -14.19 -8.03 -3.70
N ASN A 28 -13.86 -7.74 -2.43
CA ASN A 28 -14.83 -7.34 -1.42
C ASN A 28 -14.25 -6.25 -0.48
N PHE A 29 -14.81 -5.05 -0.57
CA PHE A 29 -14.42 -3.88 0.22
C PHE A 29 -14.97 -3.88 1.66
N GLU A 30 -15.85 -4.80 2.02
CA GLU A 30 -16.45 -4.88 3.36
C GLU A 30 -15.71 -5.85 4.30
N THR A 31 -14.52 -6.31 3.92
CA THR A 31 -13.73 -7.24 4.74
C THR A 31 -12.71 -6.51 5.60
N LEU A 32 -12.27 -7.18 6.67
CA LEU A 32 -11.17 -6.68 7.48
C LEU A 32 -9.88 -6.48 6.67
N ALA A 33 -9.60 -7.38 5.71
CA ALA A 33 -8.43 -7.29 4.85
C ALA A 33 -8.45 -6.02 3.99
N SER A 34 -9.60 -5.70 3.36
CA SER A 34 -9.72 -4.48 2.56
C SER A 34 -9.71 -3.22 3.42
N ALA A 35 -10.34 -3.24 4.60
CA ALA A 35 -10.27 -2.12 5.54
C ALA A 35 -8.84 -1.84 6.03
N LEU A 36 -8.05 -2.89 6.30
CA LEU A 36 -6.64 -2.74 6.66
C LEU A 36 -5.81 -2.20 5.48
N CYS A 37 -6.00 -2.72 4.26
CA CYS A 37 -5.35 -2.17 3.07
C CYS A 37 -5.69 -0.69 2.87
N GLN A 38 -6.94 -0.28 3.08
CA GLN A 38 -7.36 1.13 3.00
C GLN A 38 -6.65 2.00 4.04
N ALA A 39 -6.59 1.56 5.29
CA ALA A 39 -5.92 2.30 6.35
C ALA A 39 -4.41 2.45 6.07
N ILE A 40 -3.76 1.37 5.62
CA ILE A 40 -2.33 1.40 5.27
C ILE A 40 -2.09 2.28 4.04
N ALA A 41 -2.90 2.19 2.99
CA ALA A 41 -2.78 3.07 1.82
C ALA A 41 -2.93 4.54 2.21
N ALA A 42 -3.92 4.87 3.06
CA ALA A 42 -4.12 6.23 3.52
C ALA A 42 -2.92 6.75 4.31
N LYS A 43 -2.30 5.91 5.15
CA LYS A 43 -1.06 6.24 5.86
C LYS A 43 0.11 6.42 4.89
N LEU A 44 0.32 5.47 3.98
CA LEU A 44 1.35 5.55 2.96
C LEU A 44 1.26 6.81 2.09
N VAL A 45 0.07 7.38 1.86
CA VAL A 45 -0.07 8.56 0.99
C VAL A 45 -0.04 9.88 1.77
N ASN A 46 -0.53 9.91 3.01
CA ASN A 46 -0.77 11.17 3.72
C ASN A 46 0.10 11.37 4.97
N ASP A 47 0.96 10.41 5.31
CA ASP A 47 1.79 10.44 6.52
C ASP A 47 3.27 10.33 6.12
N GLU A 48 3.92 11.48 5.96
CA GLU A 48 5.34 11.58 5.57
C GLU A 48 6.27 10.92 6.61
N ASP A 49 5.95 11.03 7.90
CA ASP A 49 6.73 10.39 8.97
C ASP A 49 6.67 8.86 8.81
N PHE A 50 5.48 8.32 8.56
CA PHE A 50 5.32 6.88 8.31
C PHE A 50 6.05 6.42 7.03
N GLN A 51 6.05 7.22 5.96
CA GLN A 51 6.82 6.91 4.76
C GLN A 51 8.33 6.89 5.05
N ASN A 52 8.83 7.90 5.77
CA ASN A 52 10.25 8.00 6.14
C ASN A 52 10.68 6.81 7.00
N ASP A 53 9.89 6.45 8.02
CA ASP A 53 10.13 5.27 8.86
C ASP A 53 10.23 4.00 8.01
N LEU A 54 9.34 3.82 7.03
CA LEU A 54 9.38 2.68 6.13
C LEU A 54 10.63 2.68 5.23
N MET A 55 11.04 3.85 4.71
CA MET A 55 12.25 3.99 3.90
C MET A 55 13.51 3.65 4.71
N GLU A 56 13.58 4.09 5.97
CA GLU A 56 14.66 3.71 6.89
C GLU A 56 14.70 2.20 7.17
N MET A 57 13.54 1.53 7.19
CA MET A 57 13.46 0.08 7.44
C MET A 57 13.90 -0.78 6.25
N ILE A 58 13.76 -0.29 5.02
CA ILE A 58 14.03 -1.08 3.81
C ILE A 58 15.43 -0.86 3.23
N ASP A 59 16.27 -0.03 3.87
CA ASP A 59 17.68 0.22 3.56
C ASP A 59 17.93 0.35 2.04
N MET A 60 17.06 1.10 1.36
CA MET A 60 17.19 1.41 -0.07
C MET A 60 18.19 2.54 -0.34
N ASP A 61 19.26 2.59 0.46
CA ASP A 61 20.45 3.40 0.21
C ASP A 61 21.52 2.55 -0.51
N GLU A 62 21.33 2.32 -1.82
CA GLU A 62 22.42 2.09 -2.80
C GLU A 62 22.17 2.88 -4.10
#